data_AF-A0A958H9I9-F1
#
_entry.id   AF-A0A958H9I9-F1
#
_cell.length_a   1.000
_cell.length_b   1.000
_cell.length_c   1.000
_cell.angle_alpha   90.00
_cell.angle_beta   90.00
_cell.angle_gamma   90.00
#
_symmetry.space_group_name_H-M   'P 1'
#
loop_
_entity.id
_entity.type
_entity.pdbx_description
1 polymer ?
#
loop_
_entity_poly.entity_id
_entity_poly.type
_entity_poly.pdbx_seq_one_letter_code
_entity_poly.pdbx_strand_id
1 'polypeptide(L)'
;REPFDAAVDAVRASGHQELWERAFFVQHNYGANHPPAYPYDERNQVDNPGQTIIQDQLSGLGFLAYAAWMQERIGYVLPIVGGEGGWLFGAEEDRRYPKVEKALHAQYHREMFDWLRTGVLANGEPLPDYVFSITPWIVSSWTFAGQNWWDNPLTPEGQLTQTIEAVQAIPAFVRQFSWDDGTPPVDPPVDPPVDPPLDPPVDPQPVALPPLRKGDWIDEFKVQVVRCEDRPDQPEGEIVFRLVDLFTTRDGIWDPEPGKPGGIQLWARQSYLRPLSAPDYFDDAGGDHHLFARVLDLNGQPIATADLVRYWSDGLDKLADPAYQGYVIKTPKSHSGWANLDIYQNYYPDQGKQGPWCWSPVGAADVVVGGGLPYKLHVSTFAVWQAVRRQTHADPPPPPPPPPPPGEVPLEMIRRNAWDILDIPFNPDAAIGRYAREHNLGVPLTGE
;
A
#
# COMPACT_ATOMS: atom_id res chain seq x y z
N ARG A 1 -6.52 -11.05 27.36
CA ARG A 1 -7.96 -10.78 27.58
C ARG A 1 -8.12 -9.42 28.26
N GLU A 2 -7.63 -9.20 29.48
CA GLU A 2 -7.81 -7.93 30.23
C GLU A 2 -7.54 -6.61 29.48
N PRO A 3 -6.43 -6.40 28.73
CA PRO A 3 -6.21 -5.12 28.06
C PRO A 3 -7.18 -4.86 26.90
N PHE A 4 -7.60 -5.93 26.22
CA PHE A 4 -8.54 -5.83 25.09
C PHE A 4 -9.97 -5.68 25.58
N ASP A 5 -10.31 -6.36 26.68
CA ASP A 5 -11.57 -6.18 27.39
C ASP A 5 -11.74 -4.72 27.86
N ALA A 6 -10.67 -4.13 28.40
CA ALA A 6 -10.66 -2.72 28.78
C ALA A 6 -10.85 -1.77 27.59
N ALA A 7 -10.29 -2.10 26.42
CA ALA A 7 -10.49 -1.31 25.19
C ALA A 7 -11.95 -1.37 24.73
N VAL A 8 -12.59 -2.54 24.75
CA VAL A 8 -14.02 -2.68 24.42
C VAL A 8 -14.89 -1.91 25.42
N ASP A 9 -14.59 -2.02 26.71
CA ASP A 9 -15.35 -1.33 27.74
C ASP A 9 -15.19 0.19 27.65
N ALA A 10 -14.00 0.68 27.29
CA ALA A 10 -13.77 2.10 27.03
C ALA A 10 -14.59 2.60 25.82
N VAL A 11 -14.61 1.85 24.71
CA VAL A 11 -15.43 2.20 23.54
C VAL A 11 -16.91 2.24 23.92
N ARG A 12 -17.39 1.22 24.64
CA ARG A 12 -18.77 1.18 25.16
C ARG A 12 -19.08 2.37 26.08
N ALA A 13 -18.19 2.68 27.01
CA ALA A 13 -18.36 3.78 27.97
C ALA A 13 -18.36 5.15 27.29
N SER A 14 -17.64 5.29 26.18
CA SER A 14 -17.62 6.51 25.36
C SER A 14 -18.86 6.69 24.47
N GLY A 15 -19.75 5.69 24.40
CA GLY A 15 -20.94 5.73 23.55
C GLY A 15 -20.68 5.40 22.08
N HIS A 16 -19.44 5.05 21.71
CA HIS A 16 -19.00 4.89 20.33
C HIS A 16 -19.02 3.43 19.83
N GLN A 17 -20.09 2.67 20.10
CA GLN A 17 -20.16 1.26 19.68
C GLN A 17 -20.21 1.08 18.16
N GLU A 18 -20.61 2.10 17.41
CA GLU A 18 -20.61 2.15 15.95
C GLU A 18 -19.21 1.98 15.35
N LEU A 19 -18.13 2.18 16.13
CA LEU A 19 -16.76 1.93 15.67
C LEU A 19 -16.55 0.45 15.29
N TRP A 20 -17.23 -0.46 15.98
CA TRP A 20 -17.13 -1.90 15.69
C TRP A 20 -17.74 -2.27 14.34
N GLU A 21 -18.73 -1.50 13.86
CA GLU A 21 -19.35 -1.71 12.55
C GLU A 21 -18.40 -1.37 11.39
N ARG A 22 -17.32 -0.63 11.69
CA ARG A 22 -16.26 -0.27 10.74
C ARG A 22 -14.97 -1.06 10.95
N ALA A 23 -14.98 -2.03 11.87
CA ALA A 23 -13.79 -2.76 12.26
C ALA A 23 -13.73 -4.13 11.59
N PHE A 24 -12.50 -4.63 11.44
CA PHE A 24 -12.22 -6.03 11.15
C PHE A 24 -11.17 -6.53 12.13
N PHE A 25 -11.12 -7.84 12.34
CA PHE A 25 -10.17 -8.47 13.24
C PHE A 25 -9.07 -9.17 12.46
N VAL A 26 -7.82 -8.84 12.78
CA VAL A 26 -6.65 -9.50 12.20
C VAL A 26 -6.24 -10.64 13.12
N GLN A 27 -6.38 -11.89 12.66
CA GLN A 27 -6.03 -13.06 13.47
C GLN A 27 -4.58 -13.50 13.26
N HIS A 28 -3.99 -14.07 14.32
CA HIS A 28 -2.73 -14.80 14.29
C HIS A 28 -2.98 -16.25 14.74
N ASN A 29 -3.33 -17.14 13.82
CA ASN A 29 -3.77 -18.51 14.15
C ASN A 29 -2.61 -19.51 14.09
N TYR A 30 -1.71 -19.43 15.07
CA TYR A 30 -0.57 -20.34 15.19
C TYR A 30 -0.96 -21.65 15.88
N GLY A 31 -0.59 -22.78 15.25
CA GLY A 31 -0.92 -24.12 15.72
C GLY A 31 0.08 -24.75 16.69
N ALA A 32 1.18 -24.07 17.03
CA ALA A 32 2.33 -24.66 17.72
C ALA A 32 2.75 -25.98 17.03
N ASN A 33 2.72 -27.12 17.72
CA ASN A 33 2.87 -28.45 17.13
C ASN A 33 1.58 -29.31 17.18
N HIS A 34 0.43 -28.70 17.43
CA HIS A 34 -0.87 -29.37 17.49
C HIS A 34 -1.44 -29.66 16.09
N PRO A 35 -2.26 -30.71 15.91
CA PRO A 35 -2.93 -30.97 14.64
C PRO A 35 -3.97 -29.88 14.30
N PRO A 36 -4.36 -29.74 13.02
CA PRO A 36 -5.35 -28.76 12.58
C PRO A 36 -6.71 -28.85 13.29
N ALA A 37 -7.07 -30.03 13.80
CA ALA A 37 -8.31 -30.27 14.53
C ALA A 37 -8.22 -29.98 16.05
N TYR A 38 -7.04 -29.66 16.59
CA TYR A 38 -6.88 -29.38 18.02
C TYR A 38 -7.76 -28.19 18.46
N PRO A 39 -8.35 -28.23 19.68
CA PRO A 39 -8.23 -29.25 20.73
C PRO A 39 -9.19 -30.43 20.60
N TYR A 40 -9.88 -30.58 19.48
CA TYR A 40 -10.92 -31.58 19.26
C TYR A 40 -10.39 -32.93 18.76
N ASP A 41 -9.09 -33.05 18.52
CA ASP A 41 -8.47 -34.30 18.09
C ASP A 41 -8.54 -35.38 19.18
N GLU A 42 -8.54 -36.64 18.75
CA GLU A 42 -8.69 -37.81 19.63
C GLU A 42 -7.69 -37.80 20.79
N ARG A 43 -6.43 -37.42 20.51
CA ARG A 43 -5.38 -37.46 21.52
C ARG A 43 -5.66 -36.47 22.63
N ASN A 44 -5.98 -35.22 22.29
CA ASN A 44 -6.29 -34.23 23.31
C ASN A 44 -7.54 -34.63 24.11
N GLN A 45 -8.57 -35.19 23.46
CA GLN A 45 -9.82 -35.58 24.12
C GLN A 45 -9.66 -36.78 25.06
N VAL A 46 -8.64 -37.63 24.88
CA VAL A 46 -8.29 -38.67 25.87
C VAL A 46 -7.75 -38.05 27.16
N ASP A 47 -6.85 -37.08 27.04
CA ASP A 47 -6.20 -36.44 28.19
C ASP A 47 -7.12 -35.41 28.87
N ASN A 48 -7.88 -34.67 28.06
CA ASN A 48 -8.75 -33.56 28.48
C ASN A 48 -10.16 -33.72 27.87
N PRO A 49 -10.97 -34.68 28.35
CA PRO A 49 -12.30 -34.92 27.81
C PRO A 49 -13.19 -33.67 27.84
N GLY A 50 -13.75 -33.30 26.69
CA GLY A 50 -14.65 -32.16 26.57
C GLY A 50 -13.95 -30.81 26.51
N GLN A 51 -12.62 -30.77 26.37
CA GLN A 51 -11.91 -29.53 26.14
C GLN A 51 -12.31 -28.93 24.78
N THR A 52 -12.58 -27.63 24.78
CA THR A 52 -13.00 -26.85 23.62
C THR A 52 -11.99 -25.74 23.34
N ILE A 53 -12.12 -25.10 22.18
CA ILE A 53 -11.29 -23.98 21.77
C ILE A 53 -11.33 -22.80 22.76
N ILE A 54 -12.37 -22.66 23.59
CA ILE A 54 -12.46 -21.59 24.59
C ILE A 54 -11.48 -21.81 25.74
N GLN A 55 -11.22 -23.07 26.07
CA GLN A 55 -10.31 -23.47 27.14
C GLN A 55 -8.86 -23.56 26.67
N ASP A 56 -8.62 -23.91 25.41
CA ASP A 56 -7.30 -23.90 24.81
C ASP A 56 -7.34 -23.39 23.37
N GLN A 57 -6.75 -22.21 23.17
CA GLN A 57 -6.76 -21.44 21.93
C GLN A 57 -5.48 -21.62 21.10
N LEU A 58 -4.48 -22.35 21.61
CA LEU A 58 -3.18 -22.50 20.96
C LEU A 58 -3.30 -23.49 19.80
N SER A 59 -4.00 -23.11 18.74
CA SER A 59 -4.33 -23.96 17.61
C SER A 59 -4.62 -23.16 16.34
N GLY A 60 -4.61 -23.85 15.20
CA GLY A 60 -5.05 -23.28 13.92
C GLY A 60 -6.52 -22.83 13.94
N LEU A 61 -7.35 -23.34 14.86
CA LEU A 61 -8.76 -23.00 15.05
C LEU A 61 -9.00 -21.89 16.09
N GLY A 62 -7.93 -21.26 16.62
CA GLY A 62 -8.02 -20.26 17.69
C GLY A 62 -8.98 -19.10 17.40
N PHE A 63 -9.25 -18.82 16.12
CA PHE A 63 -10.21 -17.83 15.67
C PHE A 63 -11.66 -18.08 16.11
N LEU A 64 -12.06 -19.33 16.33
CA LEU A 64 -13.38 -19.65 16.86
C LEU A 64 -13.55 -19.10 18.28
N ALA A 65 -12.46 -19.07 19.06
CA ALA A 65 -12.52 -18.52 20.40
C ALA A 65 -12.56 -16.99 20.41
N TYR A 66 -11.89 -16.34 19.45
CA TYR A 66 -12.04 -14.90 19.23
C TYR A 66 -13.46 -14.55 18.79
N ALA A 67 -14.05 -15.34 17.87
CA ALA A 67 -15.43 -15.16 17.44
C ALA A 67 -16.43 -15.29 18.60
N ALA A 68 -16.28 -16.32 19.44
CA ALA A 68 -17.12 -16.49 20.63
C ALA A 68 -17.00 -15.30 21.59
N TRP A 69 -15.79 -14.80 21.80
CA TRP A 69 -15.55 -13.61 22.62
C TRP A 69 -16.17 -12.34 22.00
N MET A 70 -16.08 -12.14 20.68
CA MET A 70 -16.71 -10.98 20.01
C MET A 70 -18.23 -11.04 20.11
N GLN A 71 -18.80 -12.23 19.90
CA GLN A 71 -20.23 -12.45 20.05
C GLN A 71 -20.70 -12.12 21.48
N GLU A 72 -19.93 -12.50 22.49
CA GLU A 72 -20.21 -12.18 23.90
C GLU A 72 -20.07 -10.68 24.19
N ARG A 73 -18.99 -10.05 23.70
CA ARG A 73 -18.58 -8.71 24.13
C ARG A 73 -19.12 -7.59 23.28
N ILE A 74 -19.29 -7.81 21.99
CA ILE A 74 -19.71 -6.80 20.99
C ILE A 74 -21.12 -7.13 20.47
N GLY A 75 -21.56 -8.39 20.56
CA GLY A 75 -22.90 -8.82 20.14
C GLY A 75 -22.96 -9.38 18.71
N TYR A 76 -21.85 -9.36 17.98
CA TYR A 76 -21.66 -9.97 16.67
C TYR A 76 -20.17 -10.26 16.44
N VAL A 77 -19.86 -11.02 15.40
CA VAL A 77 -18.49 -11.37 15.02
C VAL A 77 -18.02 -10.42 13.92
N LEU A 78 -16.87 -9.77 14.14
CA LEU A 78 -16.24 -8.92 13.13
C LEU A 78 -15.74 -9.77 11.95
N PRO A 79 -15.65 -9.22 10.73
CA PRO A 79 -14.90 -9.85 9.65
C PRO A 79 -13.48 -10.18 10.12
N ILE A 80 -13.05 -11.41 9.90
CA ILE A 80 -11.74 -11.91 10.31
C ILE A 80 -10.86 -12.08 9.06
N VAL A 81 -9.69 -11.46 9.09
CA VAL A 81 -8.64 -11.61 8.08
C VAL A 81 -7.39 -12.22 8.71
N GLY A 82 -6.74 -13.15 7.99
CA GLY A 82 -5.47 -13.72 8.43
C GLY A 82 -4.34 -12.70 8.33
N GLY A 83 -3.77 -12.30 9.46
CA GLY A 83 -2.53 -11.52 9.49
C GLY A 83 -1.30 -12.42 9.43
N GLU A 84 -1.31 -13.46 10.27
CA GLU A 84 -0.27 -14.48 10.35
C GLU A 84 -0.89 -15.81 10.81
N GLY A 85 -0.16 -16.92 10.70
CA GLY A 85 -0.63 -18.20 11.23
C GLY A 85 0.08 -19.41 10.64
N GLY A 86 -0.47 -20.58 10.94
CA GLY A 86 0.08 -21.86 10.52
C GLY A 86 1.01 -22.47 11.58
N TRP A 87 2.00 -23.23 11.12
CA TRP A 87 2.91 -24.01 11.97
C TRP A 87 4.35 -23.68 11.68
N LEU A 88 5.16 -23.50 12.73
CA LEU A 88 6.59 -23.25 12.54
C LEU A 88 7.31 -24.59 12.33
N PHE A 89 8.22 -24.62 11.35
CA PHE A 89 9.10 -25.78 11.17
C PHE A 89 9.92 -26.01 12.45
N GLY A 90 9.88 -27.25 12.94
CA GLY A 90 10.58 -27.68 14.14
C GLY A 90 9.90 -27.35 15.46
N ALA A 91 8.69 -26.76 15.45
CA ALA A 91 7.88 -26.57 16.65
C ALA A 91 7.67 -27.89 17.41
N GLU A 92 7.82 -27.86 18.75
CA GLU A 92 7.74 -29.02 19.65
C GLU A 92 7.34 -28.65 21.09
N GLU A 93 6.51 -27.61 21.22
CA GLU A 93 6.11 -27.02 22.51
C GLU A 93 5.32 -28.01 23.37
N ASP A 94 4.38 -28.73 22.78
CA ASP A 94 3.64 -29.80 23.45
C ASP A 94 4.26 -31.16 23.16
N ARG A 95 4.93 -31.73 24.17
CA ARG A 95 5.62 -33.04 24.11
C ARG A 95 4.69 -34.22 23.84
N ARG A 96 3.38 -34.02 23.92
CA ARG A 96 2.42 -35.01 23.44
C ARG A 96 2.56 -35.13 21.93
N TYR A 97 2.51 -34.04 21.18
CA TYR A 97 2.49 -34.08 19.72
C TYR A 97 3.89 -34.23 19.11
N PRO A 98 4.01 -34.85 17.91
CA PRO A 98 5.28 -34.91 17.22
C PRO A 98 5.80 -33.50 16.90
N LYS A 99 7.12 -33.39 16.77
CA LYS A 99 7.76 -32.18 16.24
C LYS A 99 7.29 -31.91 14.82
N VAL A 100 7.08 -30.64 14.47
CA VAL A 100 6.64 -30.21 13.14
C VAL A 100 7.79 -30.33 12.13
N GLU A 101 8.02 -31.55 11.65
CA GLU A 101 8.95 -31.82 10.55
C GLU A 101 8.31 -31.56 9.17
N LYS A 102 9.10 -31.56 8.10
CA LYS A 102 8.68 -31.10 6.75
C LYS A 102 7.35 -31.72 6.25
N ALA A 103 7.18 -33.03 6.46
CA ALA A 103 5.97 -33.73 6.03
C ALA A 103 4.73 -33.28 6.81
N LEU A 104 4.87 -33.07 8.12
CA LEU A 104 3.79 -32.62 8.98
C LEU A 104 3.43 -31.16 8.72
N HIS A 105 4.45 -30.32 8.52
CA HIS A 105 4.27 -28.93 8.10
C HIS A 105 3.47 -28.84 6.79
N ALA A 106 3.81 -29.67 5.80
CA ALA A 106 3.09 -29.73 4.52
C ALA A 106 1.64 -30.19 4.68
N GLN A 107 1.42 -31.25 5.46
CA GLN A 107 0.09 -31.79 5.74
C GLN A 107 -0.82 -30.75 6.42
N TYR A 108 -0.33 -30.10 7.47
CA TYR A 108 -1.12 -29.16 8.27
C TYR A 108 -1.47 -27.90 7.48
N HIS A 109 -0.53 -27.34 6.72
CA HIS A 109 -0.81 -26.18 5.88
C HIS A 109 -1.75 -26.50 4.72
N ARG A 110 -1.61 -27.67 4.09
CA ARG A 110 -2.56 -28.10 3.07
C ARG A 110 -3.97 -28.18 3.63
N GLU A 111 -4.14 -28.82 4.78
CA GLU A 111 -5.45 -28.94 5.46
C GLU A 111 -6.05 -27.55 5.74
N MET A 112 -5.25 -26.64 6.31
CA MET A 112 -5.69 -25.28 6.62
C MET A 112 -6.19 -24.50 5.39
N PHE A 113 -5.53 -24.64 4.24
CA PHE A 113 -6.01 -24.04 2.99
C PHE A 113 -7.19 -24.78 2.38
N ASP A 114 -7.25 -26.11 2.54
CA ASP A 114 -8.39 -26.89 2.07
C ASP A 114 -9.69 -26.51 2.79
N TRP A 115 -9.65 -25.97 4.02
CA TRP A 115 -10.84 -25.40 4.67
C TRP A 115 -11.56 -24.35 3.81
N LEU A 116 -10.79 -23.47 3.16
CA LEU A 116 -11.34 -22.43 2.27
C LEU A 116 -11.94 -23.04 1.00
N ARG A 117 -11.37 -24.16 0.53
CA ARG A 117 -11.83 -24.88 -0.67
C ARG A 117 -13.09 -25.70 -0.40
N THR A 118 -13.13 -26.39 0.73
CA THR A 118 -14.21 -27.32 1.09
C THR A 118 -15.34 -26.63 1.84
N GLY A 119 -15.08 -25.50 2.48
CA GLY A 119 -16.01 -24.87 3.42
C GLY A 119 -16.14 -25.66 4.73
N VAL A 120 -15.20 -26.55 5.06
CA VAL A 120 -15.25 -27.43 6.23
C VAL A 120 -13.93 -27.40 6.98
N LEU A 121 -13.99 -27.17 8.28
CA LEU A 121 -12.85 -27.17 9.20
C LEU A 121 -12.38 -28.59 9.52
N ALA A 122 -11.15 -28.70 10.04
CA ALA A 122 -10.56 -30.00 10.40
C ALA A 122 -11.31 -30.75 11.53
N ASN A 123 -12.14 -30.05 12.32
CA ASN A 123 -13.02 -30.66 13.31
C ASN A 123 -14.38 -31.12 12.73
N GLY A 124 -14.60 -30.95 11.42
CA GLY A 124 -15.82 -31.33 10.71
C GLY A 124 -16.93 -30.27 10.70
N GLU A 125 -16.75 -29.16 11.43
CA GLU A 125 -17.71 -28.05 11.43
C GLU A 125 -17.58 -27.21 10.15
N PRO A 126 -18.66 -26.53 9.71
CA PRO A 126 -18.58 -25.58 8.60
C PRO A 126 -17.55 -24.46 8.87
N LEU A 127 -16.81 -24.07 7.83
CA LEU A 127 -15.98 -22.88 7.87
C LEU A 127 -16.89 -21.65 8.02
N PRO A 128 -16.73 -20.83 9.07
CA PRO A 128 -17.59 -19.68 9.25
C PRO A 128 -17.39 -18.60 8.18
N ASP A 129 -18.48 -17.99 7.74
CA ASP A 129 -18.46 -16.94 6.70
C ASP A 129 -17.67 -15.69 7.12
N TYR A 130 -17.56 -15.41 8.42
CA TYR A 130 -16.83 -14.26 8.92
C TYR A 130 -15.31 -14.39 8.77
N VAL A 131 -14.74 -15.57 8.51
CA VAL A 131 -13.32 -15.71 8.17
C VAL A 131 -13.19 -15.42 6.69
N PHE A 132 -12.32 -14.53 6.23
CA PHE A 132 -12.18 -14.20 4.79
C PHE A 132 -10.87 -14.69 4.18
N SER A 133 -9.79 -14.69 4.96
CA SER A 133 -8.47 -15.08 4.51
C SER A 133 -7.68 -15.79 5.61
N ILE A 134 -6.70 -16.60 5.19
CA ILE A 134 -5.70 -17.20 6.07
C ILE A 134 -4.33 -16.92 5.45
N THR A 135 -3.38 -16.49 6.27
CA THR A 135 -2.05 -16.04 5.82
C THR A 135 -0.97 -16.78 6.60
N PRO A 136 -0.23 -17.72 5.99
CA PRO A 136 0.82 -18.45 6.68
C PRO A 136 2.06 -17.60 6.89
N TRP A 137 2.68 -17.77 8.06
CA TRP A 137 3.99 -17.21 8.39
C TRP A 137 5.07 -18.29 8.19
N ILE A 138 6.07 -18.12 7.32
CA ILE A 138 6.17 -17.13 6.25
C ILE A 138 6.68 -17.77 4.98
N VAL A 139 6.22 -17.21 3.86
CA VAL A 139 6.74 -17.48 2.53
C VAL A 139 8.26 -17.25 2.49
N SER A 140 8.74 -16.06 2.89
CA SER A 140 10.17 -15.75 2.90
C SER A 140 10.49 -14.55 3.82
N SER A 141 11.66 -14.55 4.43
CA SER A 141 12.24 -13.45 5.20
C SER A 141 13.76 -13.57 5.20
N TRP A 142 14.45 -12.43 5.26
CA TRP A 142 15.90 -12.35 5.46
C TRP A 142 16.31 -12.41 6.94
N THR A 143 15.33 -12.33 7.84
CA THR A 143 15.53 -12.16 9.29
C THR A 143 15.21 -13.44 10.06
N PHE A 144 14.18 -14.18 9.65
CA PHE A 144 13.67 -15.34 10.40
C PHE A 144 14.21 -16.65 9.82
N ALA A 145 15.50 -16.87 10.08
CA ALA A 145 16.20 -18.10 9.76
C ALA A 145 15.41 -19.36 10.18
N GLY A 146 15.10 -20.25 9.25
CA GLY A 146 14.43 -21.53 9.53
C GLY A 146 12.90 -21.49 9.63
N GLN A 147 12.25 -20.34 9.42
CA GLN A 147 10.78 -20.22 9.38
C GLN A 147 10.24 -20.01 7.96
N ASN A 148 11.14 -19.88 6.98
CA ASN A 148 10.79 -19.57 5.60
C ASN A 148 10.35 -20.82 4.85
N TRP A 149 9.38 -20.67 3.95
CA TRP A 149 9.01 -21.74 3.04
C TRP A 149 9.99 -21.85 1.87
N TRP A 150 10.37 -20.70 1.31
CA TRP A 150 11.41 -20.59 0.28
C TRP A 150 12.77 -20.30 0.91
N ASP A 151 13.81 -20.86 0.31
CA ASP A 151 15.19 -20.59 0.72
C ASP A 151 15.52 -19.10 0.65
N ASN A 152 16.45 -18.70 1.51
CA ASN A 152 17.22 -17.48 1.32
C ASN A 152 18.72 -17.82 1.39
N PRO A 153 19.60 -16.98 0.82
CA PRO A 153 21.06 -17.15 0.88
C PRO A 153 21.66 -17.27 2.29
N LEU A 154 20.94 -16.83 3.33
CA LEU A 154 21.39 -16.86 4.73
C LEU A 154 21.03 -18.18 5.43
N THR A 155 20.07 -18.95 4.90
CA THR A 155 19.56 -20.20 5.46
C THR A 155 19.21 -21.22 4.36
N PRO A 156 20.21 -21.86 3.75
CA PRO A 156 20.02 -22.81 2.65
C PRO A 156 19.36 -24.15 3.05
N GLU A 157 19.06 -24.36 4.33
CA GLU A 157 18.40 -25.55 4.86
C GLU A 157 16.88 -25.37 5.02
N GLY A 158 16.40 -24.14 4.80
CA GLY A 158 15.03 -23.69 5.06
C GLY A 158 13.99 -24.15 4.04
N GLN A 159 14.37 -24.72 2.90
CA GLN A 159 13.40 -25.09 1.87
C GLN A 159 12.33 -26.07 2.37
N LEU A 160 11.09 -25.60 2.45
CA LEU A 160 9.89 -26.40 2.75
C LEU A 160 9.21 -26.83 1.44
N THR A 161 9.98 -27.40 0.51
CA THR A 161 9.50 -27.81 -0.83
C THR A 161 8.24 -28.67 -0.76
N GLN A 162 8.17 -29.61 0.19
CA GLN A 162 6.98 -30.46 0.38
C GLN A 162 5.72 -29.64 0.71
N THR A 163 5.87 -28.52 1.43
CA THR A 163 4.75 -27.62 1.76
C THR A 163 4.32 -26.85 0.53
N ILE A 164 5.29 -26.30 -0.21
CA ILE A 164 5.03 -25.58 -1.47
C ILE A 164 4.29 -26.51 -2.44
N GLU A 165 4.79 -27.74 -2.65
CA GLU A 165 4.17 -28.75 -3.51
C GLU A 165 2.76 -29.14 -3.02
N ALA A 166 2.58 -29.34 -1.72
CA ALA A 166 1.28 -29.71 -1.15
C ALA A 166 0.22 -28.61 -1.34
N VAL A 167 0.60 -27.33 -1.19
CA VAL A 167 -0.29 -26.18 -1.39
C VAL A 167 -0.52 -25.93 -2.88
N GLN A 168 0.50 -26.05 -3.73
CA GLN A 168 0.35 -25.97 -5.19
C GLN A 168 -0.54 -27.06 -5.77
N ALA A 169 -0.63 -28.22 -5.11
CA ALA A 169 -1.50 -29.32 -5.53
C ALA A 169 -2.99 -29.08 -5.20
N ILE A 170 -3.34 -28.03 -4.45
CA ILE A 170 -4.73 -27.65 -4.19
C ILE A 170 -5.33 -27.11 -5.50
N PRO A 171 -6.40 -27.73 -6.04
CA PRO A 171 -7.05 -27.23 -7.26
C PRO A 171 -7.56 -25.80 -7.06
N ALA A 172 -7.50 -24.98 -8.11
CA ALA A 172 -8.11 -23.65 -8.07
C ALA A 172 -9.59 -23.74 -7.70
N PHE A 173 -10.05 -22.84 -6.84
CA PHE A 173 -11.42 -22.82 -6.35
C PHE A 173 -11.90 -21.38 -6.13
N VAL A 174 -13.21 -21.21 -6.14
CA VAL A 174 -13.88 -20.01 -5.62
C VAL A 174 -14.56 -20.44 -4.34
N ARG A 175 -14.19 -19.80 -3.24
CA ARG A 175 -14.81 -20.07 -1.95
C ARG A 175 -16.32 -19.79 -2.03
N GLN A 176 -17.10 -20.68 -1.45
CA GLN A 176 -18.55 -20.50 -1.26
C GLN A 176 -18.80 -19.98 0.15
N PHE A 177 -19.70 -19.01 0.27
CA PHE A 177 -20.25 -18.52 1.53
C PHE A 177 -21.70 -19.00 1.68
N SER A 178 -22.21 -19.05 2.90
CA SER A 178 -23.57 -19.56 3.13
C SER A 178 -24.68 -18.73 2.44
N TRP A 179 -24.40 -17.47 2.09
CA TRP A 179 -25.33 -16.59 1.37
C TRP A 179 -25.32 -16.77 -0.15
N ASP A 180 -24.39 -17.55 -0.71
CA ASP A 180 -24.31 -17.77 -2.16
C ASP A 180 -25.41 -18.72 -2.68
N ASP A 181 -26.01 -19.53 -1.80
CA ASP A 181 -27.07 -20.50 -2.13
C ASP A 181 -28.51 -19.97 -1.94
N GLY A 182 -28.67 -18.70 -1.51
CA GLY A 182 -29.95 -18.03 -1.37
C GLY A 182 -30.10 -16.92 -2.39
N THR A 183 -31.26 -16.82 -3.05
CA THR A 183 -31.65 -15.60 -3.80
C THR A 183 -31.21 -14.38 -2.98
N PRO A 184 -30.44 -13.43 -3.55
CA PRO A 184 -29.99 -12.27 -2.80
C PRO A 184 -31.20 -11.61 -2.14
N PRO A 185 -31.07 -11.01 -0.93
CA PRO A 185 -32.14 -10.20 -0.37
C PRO A 185 -32.55 -9.21 -1.47
N VAL A 186 -33.77 -9.33 -1.96
CA VAL A 186 -34.37 -8.28 -2.77
C VAL A 186 -34.47 -7.12 -1.80
N ASP A 187 -33.62 -6.11 -1.98
CA ASP A 187 -33.79 -4.83 -1.32
C ASP A 187 -35.27 -4.44 -1.44
N PRO A 188 -35.93 -3.97 -0.37
CA PRO A 188 -37.31 -3.52 -0.45
C PRO A 188 -37.41 -2.54 -1.63
N PRO A 189 -38.48 -2.62 -2.45
CA PRO A 189 -38.57 -1.82 -3.67
C PRO A 189 -38.38 -0.35 -3.30
N VAL A 190 -37.23 0.18 -3.70
CA VAL A 190 -37.02 1.61 -3.77
C VAL A 190 -37.96 2.08 -4.85
N ASP A 191 -38.90 2.96 -4.52
CA ASP A 191 -39.75 3.62 -5.50
C ASP A 191 -38.86 4.09 -6.66
N PRO A 192 -39.26 3.86 -7.93
CA PRO A 192 -38.47 4.29 -9.06
C PRO A 192 -38.17 5.78 -8.89
N PRO A 193 -36.91 6.21 -9.02
CA PRO A 193 -36.59 7.62 -8.98
C PRO A 193 -37.47 8.31 -10.02
N VAL A 194 -38.24 9.30 -9.59
CA VAL A 194 -38.79 10.27 -10.52
C VAL A 194 -37.57 10.92 -11.16
N ASP A 195 -37.27 10.55 -12.41
CA ASP A 195 -36.17 11.13 -13.17
C ASP A 195 -36.27 12.65 -13.05
N PRO A 196 -35.29 13.32 -12.41
CA PRO A 196 -35.12 14.74 -12.60
C PRO A 196 -34.89 14.96 -14.10
N PRO A 197 -35.29 16.11 -14.66
CA PRO A 197 -34.99 16.42 -16.04
C PRO A 197 -33.49 16.20 -16.29
N LEU A 198 -33.17 15.42 -17.33
CA LEU A 198 -31.81 15.15 -17.77
C LEU A 198 -31.02 16.46 -17.81
N ASP A 199 -30.12 16.63 -16.86
CA ASP A 199 -29.10 17.65 -16.96
C ASP A 199 -28.32 17.39 -18.25
N PRO A 200 -27.96 18.44 -19.01
CA PRO A 200 -27.09 18.29 -20.17
C PRO A 200 -25.79 17.60 -19.72
N PRO A 201 -25.11 16.88 -20.63
CA PRO A 201 -23.94 16.06 -20.29
C PRO A 201 -22.95 16.90 -19.48
N VAL A 202 -22.74 16.49 -18.22
CA VAL A 202 -21.71 17.08 -17.38
C VAL A 202 -20.39 16.62 -17.98
N ASP A 203 -19.67 17.55 -18.60
CA ASP A 203 -18.27 17.34 -18.96
C ASP A 203 -17.53 16.78 -17.74
N PRO A 204 -16.66 15.76 -17.89
CA PRO A 204 -15.97 15.15 -16.78
C PRO A 204 -15.28 16.25 -15.95
N GLN A 205 -15.73 16.39 -14.70
CA GLN A 205 -15.16 17.31 -13.73
C GLN A 205 -13.64 17.11 -13.71
N PRO A 206 -12.84 18.19 -13.86
CA PRO A 206 -11.39 18.07 -13.86
C PRO A 206 -10.95 17.43 -12.54
N VAL A 207 -10.32 16.26 -12.63
CA VAL A 207 -9.66 15.62 -11.49
C VAL A 207 -8.68 16.63 -10.92
N ALA A 208 -8.97 17.15 -9.72
CA ALA A 208 -8.04 17.99 -9.01
C ALA A 208 -6.74 17.20 -8.84
N LEU A 209 -5.63 17.75 -9.32
CA LEU A 209 -4.33 17.10 -9.19
C LEU A 209 -4.03 16.85 -7.71
N PRO A 210 -3.57 15.64 -7.34
CA PRO A 210 -3.09 15.42 -6.00
C PRO A 210 -1.93 16.39 -5.69
N PRO A 211 -1.81 16.87 -4.46
CA PRO A 211 -0.68 17.72 -4.06
C PRO A 211 0.64 16.98 -4.32
N LEU A 212 1.66 17.73 -4.73
CA LEU A 212 3.02 17.22 -4.94
C LEU A 212 3.50 16.49 -3.66
N ARG A 213 3.82 15.21 -3.77
CA ARG A 213 4.49 14.48 -2.69
C ARG A 213 5.98 14.73 -2.77
N LYS A 214 6.55 15.24 -1.68
CA LYS A 214 7.98 15.50 -1.55
C LYS A 214 8.60 14.52 -0.56
N GLY A 215 9.81 14.07 -0.85
CA GLY A 215 10.67 13.42 0.13
C GLY A 215 11.19 14.43 1.15
N ASP A 216 11.55 13.95 2.33
CA ASP A 216 11.90 14.76 3.51
C ASP A 216 13.09 15.70 3.27
N TRP A 217 14.02 15.30 2.38
CA TRP A 217 15.27 16.02 2.13
C TRP A 217 15.19 17.04 0.99
N ILE A 218 14.09 17.12 0.26
CA ILE A 218 13.96 18.00 -0.92
C ILE A 218 14.18 19.46 -0.55
N ASP A 219 13.49 19.94 0.48
CA ASP A 219 13.58 21.33 0.88
C ASP A 219 14.92 21.63 1.57
N GLU A 220 15.46 20.70 2.37
CA GLU A 220 16.78 20.83 3.00
C GLU A 220 17.93 20.88 1.97
N PHE A 221 17.81 20.09 0.91
CA PHE A 221 18.72 20.12 -0.24
C PHE A 221 18.45 21.27 -1.20
N LYS A 222 17.49 22.14 -0.90
CA LYS A 222 17.11 23.31 -1.71
C LYS A 222 16.74 22.93 -3.15
N VAL A 223 16.17 21.75 -3.33
CA VAL A 223 15.55 21.35 -4.58
C VAL A 223 14.16 21.98 -4.64
N GLN A 224 13.89 22.72 -5.70
CA GLN A 224 12.69 23.53 -5.87
C GLN A 224 11.95 23.12 -7.13
N VAL A 225 10.68 23.51 -7.18
CA VAL A 225 9.82 23.30 -8.33
C VAL A 225 9.36 24.67 -8.81
N VAL A 226 9.63 24.97 -10.07
CA VAL A 226 9.08 26.13 -10.77
C VAL A 226 7.88 25.67 -11.56
N ARG A 227 6.72 26.26 -11.30
CA ARG A 227 5.50 25.91 -12.02
C ARG A 227 5.62 26.29 -13.49
N CYS A 228 4.93 25.52 -14.34
CA CYS A 228 4.90 25.78 -15.78
C CYS A 228 4.56 27.24 -16.12
N GLU A 229 3.69 27.87 -15.33
CA GLU A 229 3.19 29.25 -15.49
C GLU A 229 4.26 30.30 -15.14
N ASP A 230 5.15 29.95 -14.21
CA ASP A 230 6.20 30.84 -13.70
C ASP A 230 7.51 30.70 -14.49
N ARG A 231 7.52 29.84 -15.53
CA ARG A 231 8.69 29.65 -16.37
C ARG A 231 8.97 30.89 -17.22
N PRO A 232 10.25 31.22 -17.43
CA PRO A 232 10.61 32.42 -18.20
C PRO A 232 10.24 32.32 -19.68
N ASP A 233 10.04 31.11 -20.22
CA ASP A 233 9.64 30.86 -21.62
C ASP A 233 8.13 30.79 -21.85
N GLN A 234 7.31 30.86 -20.79
CA GLN A 234 5.84 30.85 -20.84
C GLN A 234 5.26 29.85 -21.86
N PRO A 235 5.59 28.55 -21.74
CA PRO A 235 5.22 27.57 -22.76
C PRO A 235 3.70 27.46 -22.92
N GLU A 236 3.25 27.35 -24.17
CA GLU A 236 1.85 27.14 -24.54
C GLU A 236 1.53 25.65 -24.65
N GLY A 237 0.23 25.30 -24.66
CA GLY A 237 -0.25 23.94 -24.88
C GLY A 237 -1.45 23.56 -24.01
N GLU A 238 -2.37 22.78 -24.59
CA GLU A 238 -3.51 22.22 -23.87
C GLU A 238 -3.08 21.18 -22.83
N ILE A 239 -1.99 20.44 -23.07
CA ILE A 239 -1.45 19.48 -22.11
C ILE A 239 -0.27 20.13 -21.38
N VAL A 240 -0.29 20.04 -20.05
CA VAL A 240 0.79 20.45 -19.16
C VAL A 240 1.25 19.27 -18.32
N PHE A 241 2.55 19.07 -18.19
CA PHE A 241 3.13 18.05 -17.33
C PHE A 241 3.38 18.62 -15.93
N ARG A 242 2.64 18.13 -14.94
CA ARG A 242 2.71 18.60 -13.56
C ARG A 242 3.53 17.67 -12.72
N LEU A 243 4.42 18.23 -11.91
CA LEU A 243 5.21 17.41 -11.00
C LEU A 243 4.30 16.87 -9.90
N VAL A 244 4.26 15.55 -9.73
CA VAL A 244 3.42 14.86 -8.75
C VAL A 244 4.24 14.23 -7.63
N ASP A 245 5.45 13.74 -7.92
CA ASP A 245 6.37 13.21 -6.91
C ASP A 245 7.80 13.71 -7.11
N LEU A 246 8.48 14.02 -6.02
CA LEU A 246 9.87 14.46 -5.98
C LEU A 246 10.57 13.88 -4.75
N PHE A 247 11.58 13.04 -4.92
CA PHE A 247 12.23 12.33 -3.81
C PHE A 247 13.70 12.00 -4.12
N THR A 248 14.40 11.38 -3.16
CA THR A 248 15.83 11.05 -3.28
C THR A 248 16.13 9.61 -2.89
N THR A 249 17.28 9.11 -3.36
CA THR A 249 17.96 7.94 -2.77
C THR A 249 19.38 8.33 -2.39
N ARG A 250 19.94 7.62 -1.40
CA ARG A 250 21.28 7.85 -0.87
C ARG A 250 22.16 6.64 -1.20
N ASP A 251 23.32 6.86 -1.81
CA ASP A 251 24.28 5.81 -2.17
C ASP A 251 23.66 4.69 -3.04
N GLY A 252 22.61 5.00 -3.81
CA GLY A 252 21.89 4.02 -4.64
C GLY A 252 21.01 3.05 -3.84
N ILE A 253 20.85 3.29 -2.53
CA ILE A 253 20.11 2.42 -1.62
C ILE A 253 18.62 2.78 -1.66
N TRP A 254 17.79 1.76 -1.87
CA TRP A 254 16.33 1.86 -1.89
C TRP A 254 15.64 1.36 -0.61
N ASP A 255 16.42 0.94 0.38
CA ASP A 255 15.89 0.57 1.69
C ASP A 255 15.76 1.82 2.56
N PRO A 256 14.57 2.10 3.14
CA PRO A 256 14.37 3.32 3.89
C PRO A 256 15.17 3.27 5.20
N GLU A 257 15.98 4.30 5.42
CA GLU A 257 16.74 4.49 6.64
C GLU A 257 16.30 5.83 7.26
N PRO A 258 15.36 5.82 8.22
CA PRO A 258 14.82 7.05 8.82
C PRO A 258 15.93 7.97 9.32
N GLY A 259 15.85 9.25 8.96
CA GLY A 259 16.83 10.26 9.36
C GLY A 259 18.16 10.25 8.59
N LYS A 260 18.37 9.33 7.65
CA LYS A 260 19.56 9.34 6.78
C LYS A 260 19.45 10.45 5.72
N PRO A 261 20.37 11.43 5.67
CA PRO A 261 20.35 12.48 4.65
C PRO A 261 20.27 11.95 3.22
N GLY A 262 19.26 12.39 2.48
CA GLY A 262 18.98 11.96 1.10
C GLY A 262 18.42 10.55 0.97
N GLY A 263 18.15 9.86 2.08
CA GLY A 263 17.52 8.55 2.09
C GLY A 263 16.11 8.57 1.48
N ILE A 264 15.70 7.42 0.94
CA ILE A 264 14.37 7.25 0.36
C ILE A 264 13.30 7.04 1.43
N GLN A 265 12.11 7.58 1.19
CA GLN A 265 10.92 7.32 2.01
C GLN A 265 10.21 6.04 1.58
N LEU A 266 9.54 5.39 2.54
CA LEU A 266 8.80 4.15 2.29
C LEU A 266 7.78 4.29 1.15
N TRP A 267 7.06 5.42 1.09
CA TRP A 267 6.07 5.67 0.03
C TRP A 267 6.69 5.67 -1.37
N ALA A 268 7.87 6.26 -1.52
CA ALA A 268 8.56 6.37 -2.79
C ALA A 268 9.12 5.00 -3.21
N ARG A 269 9.70 4.25 -2.26
CA ARG A 269 10.14 2.87 -2.49
C ARG A 269 8.98 2.00 -2.97
N GLN A 270 7.85 2.01 -2.27
CA GLN A 270 6.68 1.19 -2.62
C GLN A 270 6.07 1.59 -3.97
N SER A 271 6.13 2.88 -4.33
CA SER A 271 5.59 3.38 -5.58
C SER A 271 6.48 3.06 -6.79
N TYR A 272 7.81 3.04 -6.60
CA TYR A 272 8.76 3.09 -7.72
C TYR A 272 9.77 1.95 -7.81
N LEU A 273 10.02 1.22 -6.71
CA LEU A 273 10.84 0.02 -6.78
C LEU A 273 9.99 -1.21 -7.02
N ARG A 274 10.14 -1.78 -8.21
CA ARG A 274 9.53 -3.05 -8.60
C ARG A 274 10.52 -4.21 -8.41
N PRO A 275 10.06 -5.44 -8.16
CA PRO A 275 10.93 -6.62 -8.17
C PRO A 275 11.54 -6.82 -9.56
N LEU A 276 12.73 -7.43 -9.63
CA LEU A 276 13.45 -7.68 -10.89
C LEU A 276 12.65 -8.53 -11.91
N SER A 277 11.65 -9.28 -11.45
CA SER A 277 10.76 -10.07 -12.30
C SER A 277 9.63 -9.26 -12.93
N ALA A 278 9.41 -8.02 -12.50
CA ALA A 278 8.35 -7.17 -13.06
C ALA A 278 8.75 -6.70 -14.46
N PRO A 279 7.84 -6.67 -15.45
CA PRO A 279 8.16 -6.21 -16.80
C PRO A 279 8.60 -4.73 -16.85
N ASP A 280 8.18 -3.93 -15.87
CA ASP A 280 8.52 -2.52 -15.70
C ASP A 280 9.60 -2.28 -14.63
N TYR A 281 10.44 -3.28 -14.31
CA TYR A 281 11.47 -3.14 -13.29
C TYR A 281 12.46 -2.02 -13.62
N PHE A 282 12.91 -1.34 -12.57
CA PHE A 282 13.84 -0.23 -12.70
C PHE A 282 15.30 -0.71 -12.56
N ASP A 283 15.95 -0.92 -13.69
CA ASP A 283 17.31 -1.46 -13.80
C ASP A 283 18.41 -0.51 -13.28
N ASP A 284 18.17 0.80 -13.26
CA ASP A 284 19.12 1.79 -12.71
C ASP A 284 18.85 2.12 -11.23
N ALA A 285 18.04 1.35 -10.52
CA ALA A 285 17.73 1.58 -9.11
C ALA A 285 19.00 1.75 -8.24
N GLY A 286 20.10 1.07 -8.57
CA GLY A 286 21.37 1.21 -7.85
C GLY A 286 22.19 2.46 -8.16
N GLY A 287 21.75 3.35 -9.06
CA GLY A 287 22.49 4.56 -9.40
C GLY A 287 22.53 5.58 -8.24
N ASP A 288 23.71 6.05 -7.89
CA ASP A 288 23.95 6.82 -6.65
C ASP A 288 24.28 8.31 -6.87
N HIS A 289 24.38 8.76 -8.12
CA HIS A 289 24.56 10.17 -8.48
C HIS A 289 23.87 10.52 -9.81
N HIS A 290 22.54 10.47 -9.80
CA HIS A 290 21.72 10.68 -11.00
C HIS A 290 20.55 11.65 -10.78
N LEU A 291 20.10 12.25 -11.88
CA LEU A 291 18.80 12.92 -12.00
C LEU A 291 17.87 12.02 -12.79
N PHE A 292 16.87 11.47 -12.12
CA PHE A 292 15.88 10.59 -12.71
C PHE A 292 14.59 11.33 -13.03
N ALA A 293 14.00 10.98 -14.17
CA ALA A 293 12.73 11.54 -14.63
C ALA A 293 11.81 10.45 -15.14
N ARG A 294 10.55 10.45 -14.69
CA ARG A 294 9.48 9.63 -15.24
C ARG A 294 8.32 10.53 -15.64
N VAL A 295 7.75 10.29 -16.82
CA VAL A 295 6.65 11.09 -17.35
C VAL A 295 5.46 10.17 -17.60
N LEU A 296 4.29 10.57 -17.11
CA LEU A 296 3.05 9.81 -17.20
C LEU A 296 2.07 10.52 -18.14
N ASP A 297 1.32 9.77 -18.93
CA ASP A 297 0.23 10.25 -19.78
C ASP A 297 -1.02 10.58 -18.96
N LEU A 298 -2.07 11.08 -19.60
CA LEU A 298 -3.33 11.47 -18.94
C LEU A 298 -3.99 10.35 -18.11
N ASN A 299 -3.63 9.09 -18.36
CA ASN A 299 -4.15 7.90 -17.67
C ASN A 299 -3.17 7.35 -16.63
N GLY A 300 -2.07 8.05 -16.34
CA GLY A 300 -1.05 7.63 -15.40
C GLY A 300 -0.08 6.58 -15.93
N GLN A 301 -0.06 6.32 -17.25
CA GLN A 301 0.84 5.34 -17.87
C GLN A 301 2.16 5.98 -18.29
N PRO A 302 3.31 5.29 -18.15
CA PRO A 302 4.61 5.84 -18.54
C PRO A 302 4.70 6.18 -20.03
N ILE A 303 5.22 7.37 -20.35
CA ILE A 303 5.55 7.80 -21.70
C ILE A 303 7.04 7.54 -21.95
N ALA A 304 7.35 6.74 -22.97
CA ALA A 304 8.72 6.41 -23.39
C ALA A 304 9.04 6.90 -24.81
N THR A 305 8.44 7.99 -25.24
CA THR A 305 8.72 8.60 -26.55
C THR A 305 10.15 9.15 -26.59
N ALA A 306 10.75 9.13 -27.78
CA ALA A 306 12.08 9.69 -28.00
C ALA A 306 12.17 11.16 -27.54
N ASP A 307 13.32 11.53 -27.00
CA ASP A 307 13.70 12.91 -26.70
C ASP A 307 12.78 13.65 -25.73
N LEU A 308 12.17 12.92 -24.80
CA LEU A 308 11.12 13.44 -23.91
C LEU A 308 11.64 14.31 -22.77
N VAL A 309 12.82 14.03 -22.21
CA VAL A 309 13.30 14.71 -20.99
C VAL A 309 14.53 15.55 -21.31
N ARG A 310 14.54 16.80 -20.83
CA ARG A 310 15.66 17.73 -20.94
C ARG A 310 16.30 18.01 -19.58
N TYR A 311 17.62 18.10 -19.58
CA TYR A 311 18.45 18.42 -18.42
C TYR A 311 19.44 19.53 -18.80
N TRP A 312 19.75 20.46 -17.89
CA TRP A 312 20.74 21.51 -18.11
C TRP A 312 21.25 22.07 -16.78
N SER A 313 22.41 22.73 -16.78
CA SER A 313 23.07 23.23 -15.55
C SER A 313 23.40 24.73 -15.56
N ASP A 314 23.03 25.46 -16.61
CA ASP A 314 23.43 26.86 -16.81
C ASP A 314 22.39 27.88 -16.31
N GLY A 315 21.39 27.44 -15.54
CA GLY A 315 20.34 28.28 -14.96
C GLY A 315 18.98 28.16 -15.63
N LEU A 316 17.91 28.44 -14.86
CA LEU A 316 16.53 28.37 -15.32
C LEU A 316 16.22 29.37 -16.45
N ASP A 317 16.90 30.52 -16.46
CA ASP A 317 16.74 31.59 -17.46
C ASP A 317 16.99 31.10 -18.89
N LYS A 318 17.77 30.02 -19.06
CA LYS A 318 18.06 29.43 -20.37
C LYS A 318 16.84 28.88 -21.10
N LEU A 319 15.75 28.59 -20.40
CA LEU A 319 14.49 28.25 -21.06
C LEU A 319 14.00 29.36 -22.00
N ALA A 320 14.23 30.64 -21.66
CA ALA A 320 13.81 31.78 -22.48
C ALA A 320 14.83 32.15 -23.59
N ASP A 321 15.96 31.46 -23.66
CA ASP A 321 16.98 31.70 -24.70
C ASP A 321 16.80 30.69 -25.85
N PRO A 322 16.20 31.09 -26.99
CA PRO A 322 15.99 30.19 -28.12
C PRO A 322 17.29 29.74 -28.80
N ALA A 323 18.42 30.42 -28.52
CA ALA A 323 19.72 30.05 -29.07
C ALA A 323 20.49 29.08 -28.15
N TYR A 324 20.00 28.80 -26.95
CA TYR A 324 20.69 27.92 -26.01
C TYR A 324 20.69 26.46 -26.50
N GLN A 325 21.90 25.89 -26.59
CA GLN A 325 22.13 24.51 -27.08
C GLN A 325 22.67 23.57 -25.98
N GLY A 326 22.75 24.03 -24.72
CA GLY A 326 23.35 23.27 -23.62
C GLY A 326 22.46 22.19 -23.01
N TYR A 327 21.28 21.93 -23.60
CA TYR A 327 20.40 20.86 -23.13
C TYR A 327 20.99 19.48 -23.41
N VAL A 328 20.97 18.63 -22.40
CA VAL A 328 21.09 17.18 -22.57
C VAL A 328 19.68 16.63 -22.66
N ILE A 329 19.35 16.04 -23.81
CA ILE A 329 18.03 15.44 -24.05
C ILE A 329 18.16 13.91 -23.92
N LYS A 330 17.21 13.29 -23.22
CA LYS A 330 17.18 11.85 -22.96
C LYS A 330 15.82 11.27 -23.30
N THR A 331 15.86 10.09 -23.89
CA THR A 331 14.71 9.22 -24.10
C THR A 331 14.51 8.33 -22.87
N PRO A 332 13.31 8.30 -22.25
CA PRO A 332 13.01 7.36 -21.19
C PRO A 332 13.12 5.92 -21.70
N LYS A 333 13.67 5.02 -20.89
CA LYS A 333 13.81 3.61 -21.22
C LYS A 333 12.45 2.97 -21.44
N SER A 334 12.29 2.19 -22.51
CA SER A 334 10.99 1.61 -22.90
C SER A 334 10.43 0.62 -21.90
N HIS A 335 11.27 -0.04 -21.10
CA HIS A 335 10.82 -0.99 -20.07
C HIS A 335 10.43 -0.27 -18.77
N SER A 336 11.31 0.54 -18.19
CA SER A 336 11.10 1.13 -16.87
C SER A 336 10.36 2.48 -16.91
N GLY A 337 10.40 3.16 -18.06
CA GLY A 337 9.85 4.51 -18.25
C GLY A 337 10.70 5.62 -17.64
N TRP A 338 11.91 5.31 -17.15
CA TRP A 338 12.82 6.30 -16.56
C TRP A 338 13.83 6.81 -17.58
N ALA A 339 13.99 8.14 -17.63
CA ALA A 339 15.17 8.80 -18.17
C ALA A 339 16.13 9.13 -17.02
N ASN A 340 17.43 9.13 -17.30
CA ASN A 340 18.44 9.47 -16.32
C ASN A 340 19.59 10.30 -16.91
N LEU A 341 20.23 11.07 -16.03
CA LEU A 341 21.49 11.75 -16.29
C LEU A 341 22.41 11.59 -15.07
N ASP A 342 23.62 11.10 -15.30
CA ASP A 342 24.70 11.07 -14.33
C ASP A 342 25.24 12.48 -14.05
N ILE A 343 25.49 12.80 -12.78
CA ILE A 343 25.91 14.12 -12.33
C ILE A 343 27.08 14.04 -11.34
N TYR A 344 27.91 15.08 -11.31
CA TYR A 344 29.13 15.11 -10.47
C TYR A 344 29.35 16.44 -9.74
N GLN A 345 28.47 17.41 -9.95
CA GLN A 345 28.60 18.75 -9.40
C GLN A 345 28.08 18.78 -7.96
N ASN A 346 28.94 19.25 -7.05
CA ASN A 346 28.65 19.30 -5.62
C ASN A 346 28.17 20.70 -5.20
N TYR A 347 27.35 20.77 -4.15
CA TYR A 347 26.93 22.03 -3.55
C TYR A 347 26.70 21.88 -2.04
N TYR A 348 26.54 23.01 -1.34
CA TYR A 348 26.45 23.07 0.12
C TYR A 348 25.22 23.89 0.54
N PRO A 349 24.08 23.25 0.80
CA PRO A 349 22.81 23.92 1.12
C PRO A 349 22.89 24.89 2.31
N ASP A 350 23.62 24.52 3.36
CA ASP A 350 23.88 25.32 4.56
C ASP A 350 24.60 26.66 4.26
N GLN A 351 25.37 26.72 3.18
CA GLN A 351 26.03 27.95 2.71
C GLN A 351 25.13 28.83 1.83
N GLY A 352 23.83 28.57 1.79
CA GLY A 352 22.94 29.31 0.89
C GLY A 352 22.93 28.77 -0.56
N LYS A 353 23.77 27.80 -0.89
CA LYS A 353 23.95 27.32 -2.28
C LYS A 353 22.86 26.32 -2.67
N GLN A 354 22.50 26.32 -3.95
CA GLN A 354 21.58 25.38 -4.58
C GLN A 354 22.34 24.55 -5.63
N GLY A 355 21.88 23.34 -5.94
CA GLY A 355 22.48 22.52 -7.00
C GLY A 355 22.34 23.19 -8.37
N PRO A 356 23.28 22.97 -9.31
CA PRO A 356 23.27 23.69 -10.58
C PRO A 356 22.23 23.16 -11.58
N TRP A 357 21.73 21.93 -11.38
CA TRP A 357 20.91 21.27 -12.39
C TRP A 357 19.44 21.62 -12.34
N CYS A 358 18.87 21.74 -13.54
CA CYS A 358 17.45 21.84 -13.82
C CYS A 358 17.04 20.70 -14.76
N TRP A 359 15.83 20.16 -14.62
CA TRP A 359 15.28 19.19 -15.58
C TRP A 359 13.76 19.16 -15.61
N SER A 360 13.21 18.77 -16.77
CA SER A 360 11.77 18.63 -17.02
C SER A 360 11.51 17.79 -18.27
N PRO A 361 10.26 17.34 -18.49
CA PRO A 361 9.78 16.98 -19.81
C PRO A 361 9.92 18.15 -20.80
N VAL A 362 10.08 17.85 -22.09
CA VAL A 362 9.98 18.82 -23.18
C VAL A 362 8.54 19.32 -23.29
N GLY A 363 8.38 20.60 -23.60
CA GLY A 363 7.08 21.27 -23.73
C GLY A 363 6.66 22.01 -22.45
N ALA A 364 5.35 22.16 -22.28
CA ALA A 364 4.75 22.81 -21.12
C ALA A 364 4.80 21.86 -19.90
N ALA A 365 5.69 22.14 -18.95
CA ALA A 365 5.92 21.31 -17.79
C ALA A 365 6.40 22.14 -16.60
N ASP A 366 6.09 21.69 -15.38
CA ASP A 366 6.80 22.13 -14.18
C ASP A 366 8.29 21.74 -14.29
N VAL A 367 9.18 22.55 -13.72
CA VAL A 367 10.65 22.36 -13.81
C VAL A 367 11.20 22.11 -12.42
N VAL A 368 12.00 21.05 -12.27
CA VAL A 368 12.78 20.85 -11.04
C VAL A 368 14.10 21.60 -11.16
N VAL A 369 14.44 22.38 -10.14
CA VAL A 369 15.64 23.23 -10.07
C VAL A 369 16.39 22.89 -8.79
N GLY A 370 17.71 22.75 -8.87
CA GLY A 370 18.55 22.53 -7.68
C GLY A 370 19.14 21.13 -7.54
N GLY A 371 19.13 20.32 -8.61
CA GLY A 371 19.76 19.01 -8.60
C GLY A 371 21.30 19.11 -8.52
N GLY A 372 21.93 18.13 -7.89
CA GLY A 372 23.37 18.11 -7.62
C GLY A 372 23.72 17.09 -6.54
N LEU A 373 24.97 17.09 -6.09
CA LEU A 373 25.45 16.29 -4.96
C LEU A 373 25.57 17.17 -3.69
N PRO A 374 24.54 17.22 -2.82
CA PRO A 374 24.55 18.04 -1.61
C PRO A 374 25.60 17.50 -0.64
N TYR A 375 26.42 18.37 -0.06
CA TYR A 375 27.50 17.98 0.87
C TYR A 375 28.48 16.93 0.33
N LYS A 376 28.60 16.78 -1.00
CA LYS A 376 29.32 15.67 -1.67
C LYS A 376 28.75 14.28 -1.39
N LEU A 377 27.52 14.22 -0.92
CA LEU A 377 26.78 12.97 -0.77
C LEU A 377 26.39 12.49 -2.17
N HIS A 378 26.66 11.22 -2.45
CA HIS A 378 26.06 10.46 -3.54
C HIS A 378 24.55 10.38 -3.29
N VAL A 379 23.82 11.28 -3.93
CA VAL A 379 22.36 11.38 -3.86
C VAL A 379 21.85 11.38 -5.29
N SER A 380 20.88 10.52 -5.56
CA SER A 380 20.09 10.58 -6.78
C SER A 380 18.75 11.26 -6.48
N THR A 381 18.29 12.14 -7.38
CA THR A 381 17.00 12.83 -7.25
C THR A 381 16.03 12.33 -8.31
N PHE A 382 14.81 12.03 -7.91
CA PHE A 382 13.76 11.44 -8.74
C PHE A 382 12.60 12.40 -8.87
N ALA A 383 12.17 12.64 -10.10
CA ALA A 383 11.05 13.52 -10.39
C ALA A 383 10.05 12.80 -11.31
N VAL A 384 8.77 12.88 -10.94
CA VAL A 384 7.68 12.24 -11.69
C VAL A 384 6.66 13.28 -12.09
N TRP A 385 6.36 13.33 -13.39
CA TRP A 385 5.37 14.24 -13.96
C TRP A 385 4.15 13.48 -14.47
N GLN A 386 2.99 14.09 -14.29
CA GLN A 386 1.70 13.63 -14.79
C GLN A 386 1.17 14.61 -15.82
N ALA A 387 0.83 14.13 -17.02
CA ALA A 387 0.12 14.94 -18.00
C ALA A 387 -1.28 15.31 -17.48
N VAL A 388 -1.65 16.57 -17.62
CA VAL A 388 -3.00 17.07 -17.35
C VAL A 388 -3.44 18.06 -18.41
N ARG A 389 -4.76 18.25 -18.55
CA ARG A 389 -5.29 19.35 -19.34
C ARG A 389 -5.10 20.67 -18.59
N ARG A 390 -4.53 21.66 -19.27
CA ARG A 390 -4.42 23.05 -18.83
C ARG A 390 -5.84 23.56 -18.64
N GLN A 391 -6.18 23.96 -17.42
CA GLN A 391 -7.44 24.65 -17.18
C GLN A 391 -7.39 25.97 -17.94
N THR A 392 -8.21 26.10 -18.99
CA THR A 392 -8.37 27.36 -19.69
C THR A 392 -9.14 28.31 -18.78
N HIS A 393 -8.53 29.46 -18.45
CA HIS A 393 -9.24 30.61 -17.89
C HIS A 393 -10.35 31.05 -18.85
N ALA A 394 -11.51 30.39 -18.82
CA ALA A 394 -12.69 30.79 -19.59
C ALA A 394 -13.94 30.98 -18.72
N ASP A 395 -13.93 30.54 -17.47
CA ASP A 395 -14.96 30.92 -16.50
C ASP A 395 -14.32 31.67 -15.33
N PRO A 396 -14.88 32.83 -14.92
CA PRO A 396 -14.48 33.46 -13.69
C PRO A 396 -14.71 32.46 -12.55
N PRO A 397 -13.80 32.37 -11.56
CA PRO A 397 -14.07 31.53 -10.41
C PRO A 397 -15.41 31.96 -9.81
N PRO A 398 -16.31 31.02 -9.47
CA PRO A 398 -17.51 31.37 -8.73
C PRO A 398 -17.09 32.20 -7.51
N PRO A 399 -17.87 33.23 -7.12
CA PRO A 399 -17.52 34.08 -5.98
C PRO A 399 -17.17 33.18 -4.80
N PRO A 400 -16.10 33.51 -4.03
CA PRO A 400 -15.66 32.66 -2.95
C PRO A 400 -16.87 32.38 -2.05
N PRO A 401 -17.13 31.12 -1.70
CA PRO A 401 -18.24 30.81 -0.80
C PRO A 401 -18.04 31.63 0.48
N PRO A 402 -19.13 32.14 1.07
CA PRO A 402 -19.04 32.85 2.33
C PRO A 402 -18.22 31.98 3.30
N PRO A 403 -17.34 32.60 4.12
CA PRO A 403 -16.50 31.85 5.03
C PRO A 403 -17.38 30.89 5.84
N PRO A 404 -16.99 29.61 5.96
CA PRO A 404 -17.80 28.64 6.65
C PRO A 404 -18.04 29.13 8.09
N PRO A 405 -19.22 28.85 8.67
CA PRO A 405 -19.46 29.14 10.07
C PRO A 405 -18.32 28.56 10.91
N PRO A 406 -17.87 29.24 11.97
CA PRO A 406 -16.82 28.71 12.82
C PRO A 406 -17.29 27.40 13.44
N GLY A 407 -16.72 26.29 12.97
CA GLY A 407 -16.93 24.97 13.54
C GLY A 407 -17.43 23.92 12.57
N GLU A 408 -16.66 23.62 11.52
CA GLU A 408 -16.66 22.29 10.91
C GLU A 408 -15.30 22.09 10.24
N VAL A 409 -14.44 21.33 10.92
CA VAL A 409 -13.16 20.85 10.39
C VAL A 409 -13.53 19.81 9.33
N PRO A 410 -13.07 19.91 8.06
CA PRO A 410 -13.41 18.92 7.05
C PRO A 410 -13.13 17.51 7.56
N LEU A 411 -14.11 16.60 7.46
CA LEU A 411 -14.02 15.25 8.01
C LEU A 411 -12.77 14.49 7.54
N GLU A 412 -12.33 14.77 6.31
CA GLU A 412 -11.08 14.24 5.75
C GLU A 412 -9.83 14.76 6.47
N MET A 413 -9.84 16.01 6.92
CA MET A 413 -8.78 16.61 7.73
C MET A 413 -8.80 16.04 9.16
N ILE A 414 -9.99 15.79 9.74
CA ILE A 414 -10.12 15.10 11.04
C ILE A 414 -9.53 13.68 10.93
N ARG A 415 -9.92 12.93 9.89
CA ARG A 415 -9.43 11.57 9.63
C ARG A 415 -7.92 11.58 9.43
N ARG A 416 -7.41 12.42 8.52
CA ARG A 416 -5.96 12.54 8.26
C ARG A 416 -5.19 12.88 9.53
N ASN A 417 -5.63 13.87 10.31
CA ASN A 417 -4.98 14.23 11.57
C ASN A 417 -4.99 13.08 12.60
N ALA A 418 -6.05 12.27 12.67
CA ALA A 418 -6.12 11.13 13.58
C ALA A 418 -5.09 10.02 13.20
N TRP A 419 -4.87 9.80 11.91
CA TRP A 419 -3.87 8.86 11.40
C TRP A 419 -2.43 9.41 11.50
N ASP A 420 -2.24 10.71 11.27
CA ASP A 420 -0.95 11.40 11.40
C ASP A 420 -0.43 11.39 12.85
N ILE A 421 -1.33 11.45 13.85
CA ILE A 421 -0.96 11.31 15.29
C ILE A 421 -0.29 9.95 15.59
N LEU A 422 -0.63 8.93 14.81
CA LEU A 422 -0.13 7.56 14.98
C LEU A 422 1.01 7.20 14.02
N ASP A 423 1.46 8.16 13.20
CA ASP A 423 2.49 7.96 12.16
C ASP A 423 2.08 6.87 11.13
N ILE A 424 0.77 6.71 10.91
CA ILE A 424 0.19 5.75 9.97
C ILE A 424 -0.30 6.52 8.75
N PRO A 425 0.15 6.19 7.51
CA PRO A 425 -0.29 6.91 6.32
C PRO A 425 -1.78 6.74 6.06
N PHE A 426 -2.53 7.85 6.07
CA PHE A 426 -3.91 7.88 5.61
C PHE A 426 -3.94 7.73 4.07
N ASN A 427 -4.17 6.51 3.58
CA ASN A 427 -4.32 6.23 2.16
C ASN A 427 -5.77 5.81 1.87
N PRO A 428 -6.67 6.76 1.54
CA PRO A 428 -8.05 6.42 1.20
C PRO A 428 -8.13 5.52 -0.03
N ASP A 429 -7.11 5.49 -0.89
CA ASP A 429 -7.07 4.74 -2.15
C ASP A 429 -6.26 3.44 -2.10
N ALA A 430 -5.92 2.98 -0.89
CA ALA A 430 -5.33 1.66 -0.69
C ALA A 430 -6.18 0.60 -1.40
N ALA A 431 -5.54 -0.38 -2.04
CA ALA A 431 -6.21 -1.36 -2.88
C ALA A 431 -7.40 -2.04 -2.17
N ILE A 432 -7.26 -2.32 -0.87
CA ILE A 432 -8.32 -2.88 -0.05
C ILE A 432 -9.47 -1.90 0.21
N GLY A 433 -9.18 -0.61 0.46
CA GLY A 433 -10.19 0.42 0.67
C GLY A 433 -10.95 0.79 -0.60
N ARG A 434 -10.28 0.75 -1.75
CA ARG A 434 -10.89 0.94 -3.07
C ARG A 434 -11.79 -0.25 -3.44
N TYR A 435 -11.27 -1.47 -3.33
CA TYR A 435 -12.02 -2.70 -3.56
C TYR A 435 -13.25 -2.76 -2.64
N ALA A 436 -13.11 -2.38 -1.37
CA ALA A 436 -14.22 -2.30 -0.44
C ALA A 436 -15.32 -1.33 -0.91
N ARG A 437 -14.97 -0.14 -1.39
CA ARG A 437 -15.95 0.83 -1.94
C ARG A 437 -16.59 0.36 -3.25
N GLU A 438 -15.79 -0.17 -4.17
CA GLU A 438 -16.25 -0.66 -5.48
C GLU A 438 -17.23 -1.83 -5.35
N HIS A 439 -17.10 -2.62 -4.28
CA HIS A 439 -17.94 -3.77 -4.00
C HIS A 439 -18.94 -3.55 -2.86
N ASN A 440 -19.10 -2.30 -2.39
CA ASN A 440 -20.00 -1.95 -1.28
C ASN A 440 -19.75 -2.76 0.01
N LEU A 441 -18.53 -3.25 0.20
CA LEU A 441 -18.12 -4.00 1.38
C LEU A 441 -17.77 -3.01 2.49
N GLY A 442 -18.63 -2.92 3.50
CA GLY A 442 -18.45 -2.03 4.64
C GLY A 442 -18.95 -0.62 4.36
N VAL A 443 -20.26 -0.42 4.52
CA VAL A 443 -20.83 0.92 4.63
C VAL A 443 -21.12 1.21 6.08
N PRO A 444 -20.55 2.30 6.58
CA PRO A 444 -21.21 3.10 7.56
C PRO A 444 -21.19 4.52 7.00
N LEU A 445 -22.27 4.85 6.30
CA LEU A 445 -22.72 6.23 6.17
C LEU A 445 -23.14 6.63 7.58
N THR A 446 -22.22 7.24 8.34
CA THR A 446 -22.69 8.14 9.40
C THR A 446 -23.10 9.43 8.72
N GLY A 447 -24.30 9.92 9.02
CA GLY A 447 -24.78 11.22 8.60
C GLY A 447 -24.10 12.34 9.40
N GLU A 448 -22.82 12.54 9.14
CA GLU A 448 -22.03 13.71 9.56
C GLU A 448 -21.25 14.26 8.37
#